data_AF-A0A1X7V9W7-F1
#
_entry.id   AF-A0A1X7V9W7-F1
#
_cell.length_a   1.000
_cell.length_b   1.000
_cell.length_c   1.000
_cell.angle_alpha   90.00
_cell.angle_beta   90.00
_cell.angle_gamma   90.00
#
_symmetry.space_group_name_H-M   'P 1'
#
loop_
_entity.id
_entity.type
_entity.pdbx_description
1 polymer ?
#
loop_
_entity_poly.entity_id
_entity_poly.type
_entity_poly.pdbx_seq_one_letter_code
_entity_poly.pdbx_strand_id
1 'polypeptide(L)'
;LQGSPLFSPKLEAHSSSHISSERNKASSDLPKLLVLPEAKRVTRRGGLNSRAKCITESQVLEEMKAKEERKKLNEELKAQRKIEKERKKIEKEEMKKEKVRQRQKNKDRKE
;
A
#
# COMPACT_ATOMS: atom_id res chain seq x y z
N LEU A 1 50.95 6.02 40.41
CA LEU A 1 50.04 6.08 41.58
C LEU A 1 48.73 6.68 41.08
N GLN A 2 47.75 5.83 40.76
CA GLN A 2 46.53 5.67 41.59
C GLN A 2 45.77 7.01 41.66
N GLY A 3 44.70 7.24 40.91
CA GLY A 3 43.45 6.47 40.94
C GLY A 3 42.51 7.16 41.92
N SER A 4 41.85 8.24 41.49
CA SER A 4 40.84 8.94 42.29
C SER A 4 39.42 8.46 41.93
N PRO A 5 38.49 8.43 42.89
CA PRO A 5 37.53 7.35 43.01
C PRO A 5 36.23 7.57 42.23
N LEU A 6 35.84 6.51 41.54
CA LEU A 6 34.52 5.88 41.54
C LEU A 6 33.30 6.81 41.79
N PHE A 7 32.62 7.10 40.69
CA PHE A 7 31.18 7.28 40.56
C PHE A 7 30.40 6.54 41.67
N SER A 8 29.76 7.30 42.55
CA SER A 8 28.82 6.77 43.56
C SER A 8 27.43 7.34 43.27
N PRO A 9 26.58 6.65 42.49
CA PRO A 9 25.19 7.05 42.37
C PRO A 9 24.52 6.70 43.71
N LYS A 10 24.16 7.72 44.49
CA LYS A 10 23.24 7.55 45.62
C LYS A 10 21.89 7.10 45.03
N LEU A 11 21.66 5.79 45.04
CA LEU A 11 20.35 5.19 44.89
C LEU A 11 19.58 5.45 46.18
N GLU A 12 18.85 6.57 46.24
CA GLU A 12 17.81 6.70 47.24
C GLU A 12 16.69 5.72 46.88
N ALA A 13 16.64 4.62 47.63
CA ALA A 13 15.60 3.63 47.54
C ALA A 13 14.28 4.27 48.00
N HIS A 14 13.43 4.63 47.05
CA HIS A 14 12.05 4.98 47.35
C HIS A 14 11.33 3.73 47.90
N SER A 15 11.12 3.74 49.21
CA SER A 15 10.29 2.78 49.93
C SER A 15 8.89 2.75 49.31
N SER A 16 8.54 1.63 48.67
CA SER A 16 7.19 1.34 48.19
C SER A 16 6.29 1.00 49.36
N SER A 17 5.86 2.04 50.07
CA SER A 17 4.81 1.91 51.08
C SER A 17 3.53 1.44 50.38
N HIS A 18 3.11 0.22 50.73
CA HIS A 18 1.87 -0.41 50.29
C HIS A 18 0.68 0.50 50.62
N ILE A 19 0.04 1.07 49.59
CA ILE A 19 -1.31 1.63 49.72
C ILE A 19 -2.26 0.56 49.19
N SER A 20 -2.65 -0.34 50.08
CA SER A 20 -3.89 -1.10 49.95
C SER A 20 -5.05 -0.18 50.30
N SER A 21 -5.89 0.16 49.33
CA SER A 21 -7.26 0.63 49.59
C SER A 21 -8.18 0.05 48.53
N GLU A 22 -8.95 -0.95 48.95
CA GLU A 22 -10.07 -1.48 48.19
C GLU A 22 -11.16 -0.41 47.97
N ARG A 23 -11.95 -0.66 46.91
CA ARG A 23 -13.27 -0.10 46.57
C ARG A 23 -13.31 1.29 45.90
N ASN A 24 -13.48 1.25 44.58
CA ASN A 24 -14.62 1.93 43.96
C ASN A 24 -15.07 1.16 42.71
N LYS A 25 -16.18 0.42 42.83
CA LYS A 25 -16.98 0.00 41.68
C LYS A 25 -17.79 1.21 41.23
N ALA A 26 -17.18 2.06 40.42
CA ALA A 26 -17.89 3.09 39.66
C ALA A 26 -18.02 2.60 38.21
N SER A 27 -19.27 2.53 37.76
CA SER A 27 -19.78 2.10 36.46
C SER A 27 -18.81 2.21 35.28
N SER A 28 -18.64 1.09 34.59
CA SER A 28 -18.09 0.97 33.24
C SER A 28 -19.01 1.67 32.23
N ASP A 29 -18.83 2.98 32.03
CA ASP A 29 -19.39 3.66 30.85
C ASP A 29 -18.59 4.91 30.47
N LEU A 30 -17.26 4.79 30.47
CA LEU A 30 -16.40 5.75 29.79
C LEU A 30 -16.27 5.28 28.33
N PRO A 31 -16.75 6.06 27.33
CA PRO A 31 -16.48 5.72 25.94
C PRO A 31 -14.97 5.74 25.78
N LYS A 32 -14.45 4.60 25.30
CA LYS A 32 -13.07 4.30 24.94
C LYS A 32 -12.36 5.56 24.43
N LEU A 33 -11.74 6.31 25.34
CA LEU A 33 -10.95 7.48 25.01
C LEU A 33 -9.83 6.95 24.11
N LEU A 34 -9.77 7.41 22.86
CA LEU A 34 -8.71 7.04 21.93
C LEU A 34 -7.38 7.50 22.54
N VAL A 35 -6.69 6.58 23.21
CA VAL A 35 -5.33 6.80 23.67
C VAL A 35 -4.44 6.81 22.43
N LEU A 36 -4.14 8.01 21.93
CA LEU A 36 -3.11 8.18 20.93
C LEU A 36 -1.77 7.80 21.58
N PRO A 37 -0.94 6.95 20.93
CA PRO A 37 0.36 6.59 21.47
C PRO A 37 1.21 7.85 21.66
N GLU A 38 1.78 8.01 22.85
CA GLU A 38 2.64 9.15 23.20
C GLU A 38 3.75 9.30 22.17
N ALA A 39 3.70 10.38 21.39
CA ALA A 39 4.72 10.70 20.42
C ALA A 39 6.02 10.99 21.18
N LYS A 40 7.01 10.09 21.08
CA LYS A 40 8.39 10.36 21.49
C LYS A 40 8.87 11.60 20.72
N ARG A 41 8.89 12.76 21.38
CA ARG A 41 9.30 14.04 20.78
C ARG A 41 10.79 13.99 20.46
N VAL A 42 11.14 13.69 19.22
CA VAL A 42 12.46 14.00 18.65
C VAL A 42 12.42 15.44 18.17
N THR A 43 12.93 16.37 18.98
CA THR A 43 13.05 17.79 18.62
C THR A 43 14.21 18.01 17.65
N ARG A 44 14.00 17.77 16.35
CA ARG A 44 14.82 18.39 15.31
C ARG A 44 14.09 19.64 14.82
N ARG A 45 14.66 20.82 15.10
CA ARG A 45 14.20 22.11 14.56
C ARG A 45 14.26 22.06 13.03
N GLY A 46 13.14 21.75 12.40
CA GLY A 46 12.91 21.86 10.96
C GLY A 46 11.43 22.15 10.76
N GLY A 47 11.11 23.35 10.30
CA GLY A 47 9.75 23.89 10.27
C GLY A 47 8.75 23.02 9.53
N LEU A 48 7.67 22.66 10.21
CA LEU A 48 6.48 22.05 9.63
C LEU A 48 5.69 23.10 8.83
N ASN A 49 6.18 23.45 7.65
CA ASN A 49 5.36 24.10 6.62
C ASN A 49 4.66 23.08 5.72
N SER A 50 4.35 21.89 6.24
CA SER A 50 3.44 20.96 5.56
C SER A 50 2.02 21.43 5.84
N ARG A 51 1.42 22.15 4.89
CA ARG A 51 -0.03 22.38 4.86
C ARG A 51 -0.70 21.01 4.71
N ALA A 52 -0.90 20.31 5.83
CA ALA A 52 -1.56 19.01 5.87
C ALA A 52 -3.00 19.24 5.41
N LYS A 53 -3.30 18.90 4.15
CA LYS A 53 -4.68 18.86 3.69
C LYS A 53 -5.35 17.74 4.48
N CYS A 54 -6.32 18.10 5.32
CA CYS A 54 -7.16 17.12 5.98
C CYS A 54 -7.98 16.44 4.88
N ILE A 55 -7.62 15.19 4.56
CA ILE A 55 -8.36 14.37 3.60
C ILE A 55 -9.56 13.83 4.35
N THR A 56 -10.77 14.10 3.86
CA THR A 56 -11.99 13.55 4.46
C THR A 56 -12.12 12.07 4.13
N GLU A 57 -12.82 11.31 4.98
CA GLU A 57 -13.10 9.89 4.73
C GLU A 57 -13.77 9.69 3.36
N SER A 58 -14.63 10.62 2.94
CA SER A 58 -15.25 10.62 1.61
C SER A 58 -14.24 10.69 0.47
N GLN A 59 -13.19 11.51 0.57
CA GLN A 59 -12.15 11.61 -0.45
C GLN A 59 -11.32 10.33 -0.55
N VAL A 60 -11.06 9.65 0.58
CA VAL A 60 -10.38 8.36 0.60
C VAL A 60 -11.24 7.29 -0.09
N LEU A 61 -12.55 7.27 0.16
CA LEU A 61 -13.48 6.33 -0.47
C LEU A 61 -13.58 6.54 -1.98
N GLU A 62 -13.63 7.78 -2.45
CA GLU A 62 -13.62 8.09 -3.89
C GLU A 62 -12.31 7.65 -4.56
N GLU A 63 -11.16 7.89 -3.92
CA GLU A 63 -9.88 7.42 -4.43
C GLU A 63 -9.81 5.89 -4.53
N MET A 64 -10.36 5.18 -3.55
CA MET A 64 -10.38 3.71 -3.55
C MET A 64 -11.26 3.18 -4.69
N LYS A 65 -12.44 3.76 -4.91
CA LYS A 65 -13.32 3.42 -6.03
C LYS A 65 -12.63 3.66 -7.38
N ALA A 66 -12.01 4.83 -7.56
CA ALA A 66 -11.28 5.16 -8.78
C ALA A 66 -10.10 4.20 -9.04
N LYS A 67 -9.41 3.76 -7.98
CA LYS A 67 -8.33 2.75 -8.09
C LYS A 67 -8.87 1.39 -8.54
N GLU A 68 -10.04 0.96 -8.05
CA GLU A 68 -10.67 -0.29 -8.48
C GLU A 68 -11.12 -0.25 -9.93
N GLU A 69 -11.77 0.84 -10.36
CA GLU A 69 -12.19 1.01 -11.76
C GLU A 69 -10.99 0.99 -12.72
N ARG A 70 -9.90 1.67 -12.34
CA ARG A 70 -8.66 1.67 -13.13
C ARG A 70 -8.05 0.26 -13.24
N LYS A 71 -8.14 -0.56 -12.18
CA LYS A 71 -7.69 -1.96 -12.23
C LYS A 71 -8.53 -2.77 -13.23
N LYS A 72 -9.86 -2.66 -13.15
CA LYS A 72 -10.80 -3.34 -14.07
C LYS A 72 -10.52 -2.97 -15.53
N LEU A 73 -10.38 -1.67 -15.83
CA LEU A 73 -10.05 -1.20 -17.18
C LEU A 73 -8.71 -1.74 -17.68
N ASN A 74 -7.70 -1.83 -16.82
CA ASN A 74 -6.39 -2.36 -17.21
C ASN A 74 -6.45 -3.87 -17.51
N GLU A 75 -7.21 -4.63 -16.74
CA GLU A 75 -7.43 -6.06 -17.00
C GLU A 75 -8.18 -6.28 -18.31
N GLU A 76 -9.21 -5.49 -18.57
CA GLU A 76 -9.97 -5.53 -19.82
C GLU A 76 -9.07 -5.21 -21.03
N LEU A 77 -8.27 -4.14 -20.95
CA LEU A 77 -7.31 -3.81 -22.00
C LEU A 77 -6.28 -4.91 -22.25
N LYS A 78 -5.82 -5.60 -21.19
CA LYS A 78 -4.92 -6.76 -21.34
C LYS A 78 -5.62 -7.91 -22.06
N ALA A 79 -6.89 -8.19 -21.73
CA ALA A 79 -7.67 -9.21 -22.40
C ALA A 79 -7.89 -8.88 -23.88
N GLN A 80 -8.30 -7.64 -24.19
CA GLN A 80 -8.49 -7.16 -25.57
C GLN A 80 -7.21 -7.27 -26.39
N ARG A 81 -6.05 -6.88 -25.83
CA ARG A 81 -4.74 -7.02 -26.50
C ARG A 81 -4.35 -8.46 -26.81
N LYS A 82 -4.72 -9.43 -25.96
CA LYS A 82 -4.48 -10.86 -26.22
C LYS A 82 -5.33 -11.33 -27.39
N ILE A 83 -6.62 -11.02 -27.38
CA ILE A 83 -7.57 -11.36 -28.44
C ILE A 83 -7.12 -10.75 -29.78
N GLU A 84 -6.74 -9.48 -29.79
CA GLU A 84 -6.30 -8.80 -31.01
C GLU A 84 -5.01 -9.44 -31.59
N LYS A 85 -4.07 -9.83 -30.72
CA LYS A 85 -2.86 -10.53 -31.15
C LYS A 85 -3.17 -11.88 -31.79
N GLU A 86 -4.10 -12.65 -31.23
CA GLU A 86 -4.51 -13.94 -31.80
C GLU A 86 -5.23 -13.75 -33.13
N ARG A 87 -6.15 -12.79 -33.24
CA ARG A 87 -6.80 -12.43 -34.50
C ARG A 87 -5.79 -12.09 -35.58
N LYS A 88 -4.79 -11.25 -35.27
CA LYS A 88 -3.72 -10.89 -36.21
C LYS A 88 -2.84 -12.09 -36.61
N LYS A 89 -2.67 -13.08 -35.73
CA LYS A 89 -1.94 -14.32 -36.09
C LYS A 89 -2.73 -15.14 -37.09
N ILE A 90 -4.02 -15.36 -36.82
CA ILE A 90 -4.92 -16.12 -37.69
C ILE A 90 -4.99 -15.47 -39.07
N GLU A 91 -5.24 -14.16 -39.12
CA GLU A 91 -5.30 -13.39 -40.38
C GLU A 91 -4.00 -13.50 -41.18
N LYS A 92 -2.84 -13.40 -40.51
CA LYS A 92 -1.54 -13.58 -41.18
C LYS A 92 -1.34 -14.98 -41.73
N GLU A 93 -1.80 -16.02 -41.02
CA GLU A 93 -1.70 -17.40 -41.50
C GLU A 93 -2.64 -17.65 -42.69
N GLU A 94 -3.86 -17.16 -42.65
CA GLU A 94 -4.80 -17.25 -43.75
C GLU A 94 -4.27 -16.54 -45.00
N MET A 95 -3.75 -15.32 -44.84
CA MET A 95 -3.12 -14.57 -45.94
C MET A 95 -1.91 -15.30 -46.53
N LYS A 96 -1.11 -15.99 -45.71
CA LYS A 96 -0.01 -16.82 -46.19
C LYS A 96 -0.53 -18.03 -46.98
N LYS A 97 -1.52 -18.75 -46.45
CA LYS A 97 -2.12 -19.91 -47.11
C LYS A 97 -2.75 -19.52 -48.45
N GLU A 98 -3.48 -18.40 -48.50
CA GLU A 98 -4.09 -17.92 -49.74
C GLU A 98 -3.04 -17.50 -50.77
N LYS A 99 -1.96 -16.82 -50.35
CA LYS A 99 -0.83 -16.53 -51.25
C LYS A 99 -0.19 -17.78 -51.84
N VAL A 100 0.00 -18.83 -51.03
CA VAL A 100 0.52 -20.12 -51.51
C VAL A 100 -0.44 -20.74 -52.53
N ARG A 101 -1.74 -20.73 -52.23
CA ARG A 101 -2.78 -21.25 -53.13
C ARG A 101 -2.81 -20.52 -54.47
N GLN A 102 -2.70 -19.18 -54.46
CA GLN A 102 -2.64 -18.38 -55.68
C GLN A 102 -1.39 -18.66 -56.51
N ARG A 103 -0.23 -18.83 -55.86
CA ARG A 103 1.02 -19.20 -56.55
C ARG A 103 0.91 -20.56 -57.21
N GLN A 104 0.32 -21.55 -56.54
CA GLN A 104 0.12 -22.88 -57.11
C GLN A 104 -0.79 -22.83 -58.34
N LYS A 105 -1.96 -22.18 -58.23
CA LYS A 105 -2.88 -22.00 -59.37
C LYS A 105 -2.22 -21.34 -60.59
N ASN A 106 -1.34 -20.36 -60.37
CA ASN A 106 -0.63 -19.69 -61.45
C ASN A 106 0.48 -20.54 -62.07
N LYS A 107 1.03 -21.52 -61.33
CA LYS A 107 1.99 -22.49 -61.86
C LYS A 107 1.27 -23.52 -62.74
N ASP A 108 0.16 -24.07 -62.24
CA ASP A 108 -0.64 -25.07 -62.96
C ASP A 108 -1.27 -24.53 -64.26
N ARG A 109 -1.42 -23.20 -64.39
CA ARG A 109 -1.93 -22.54 -65.62
C ARG A 109 -0.83 -22.28 -66.67
N LYS A 110 0.44 -22.42 -66.30
CA LYS A 110 1.60 -22.18 -67.17
C LYS A 110 2.25 -23.45 -67.70
N GLU A 111 1.98 -24.60 -67.08
CA GLU A 111 2.25 -25.94 -67.62
C GLU A 111 1.12 -26.35 -68.58
#